data_AF-A0A2U0DWL7-F1
#
_entry.id   AF-A0A2U0DWL7-F1
#
_cell.length_a   1.000
_cell.length_b   1.000
_cell.length_c   1.000
_cell.angle_alpha   90.00
_cell.angle_beta   90.00
_cell.angle_gamma   90.00
#
_symmetry.space_group_name_H-M   'P 1'
#
loop_
_entity.id
_entity.type
_entity.pdbx_description
1 polymer ?
#
loop_
_entity_poly.entity_id
_entity_poly.type
_entity_poly.pdbx_seq_one_letter_code
_entity_poly.pdbx_strand_id
1 'polypeptide(L)'
;MKYFVLFLIAVPFIKLSAQKYIPFDCDDFNFNVESNTNTSIRFINQSDYLSSLKDTVVLSKKPLIKENEKLYTEFQKKFPNKISTHCIQAKTFSRGEISEISYCSQRQNIFLITKEKKFYIFKLNAFEVDDFLLFNEDNETIYFTENYPLILDEGKIIFDVGHSYPGKQIINYYQFEDKKVKYASIDLPFDYRITKYNIVKYSNYKVITELTRHQLKETSPNYFEKDKDVFCKKFVIIN
;
A
#
# COMPACT_ATOMS: atom_id res chain seq x y z
N MET A 1 64.59 -36.27 37.30
CA MET A 1 63.26 -36.30 36.65
C MET A 1 62.63 -34.92 36.77
N LYS A 2 62.52 -34.18 35.67
CA LYS A 2 61.84 -32.89 35.61
C LYS A 2 60.44 -33.13 35.04
N TYR A 3 59.39 -32.96 35.86
CA TYR A 3 58.02 -32.91 35.37
C TYR A 3 57.70 -31.47 35.02
N PHE A 4 57.57 -31.19 33.72
CA PHE A 4 57.08 -29.91 33.21
C PHE A 4 55.56 -30.04 33.12
N VAL A 5 54.85 -29.54 34.13
CA VAL A 5 53.39 -29.47 34.11
C VAL A 5 53.01 -28.27 33.24
N LEU A 6 52.62 -28.55 32.00
CA LEU A 6 52.09 -27.56 31.07
C LEU A 6 50.64 -27.26 31.47
N PHE A 7 50.40 -26.18 32.21
CA PHE A 7 49.05 -25.67 32.43
C PHE A 7 48.55 -25.02 31.14
N LEU A 8 47.72 -25.75 30.40
CA LEU A 8 46.94 -25.23 29.27
C LEU A 8 45.87 -24.28 29.83
N ILE A 9 46.19 -22.98 29.89
CA ILE A 9 45.19 -21.94 30.10
C ILE A 9 44.45 -21.78 28.77
N ALA A 10 43.42 -22.60 28.57
CA ALA A 10 42.39 -22.31 27.59
C ALA A 10 41.64 -21.07 28.09
N VAL A 11 42.09 -19.88 27.68
CA VAL A 11 41.29 -18.66 27.81
C VAL A 11 40.09 -18.87 26.90
N PRO A 12 38.86 -19.05 27.41
CA PRO A 12 37.72 -18.93 26.53
C PRO A 12 37.75 -17.49 26.05
N PHE A 13 37.97 -17.29 24.75
CA PHE A 13 37.61 -16.04 24.08
C PHE A 13 36.09 -15.90 24.21
N ILE A 14 35.63 -15.49 25.39
CA ILE A 14 34.27 -15.03 25.60
C ILE A 14 34.22 -13.72 24.81
N LYS A 15 33.77 -13.81 23.56
CA LYS A 15 33.24 -12.66 22.83
C LYS A 15 32.00 -12.19 23.59
N LEU A 16 32.23 -11.41 24.64
CA LEU A 16 31.23 -10.55 25.23
C LEU A 16 30.96 -9.44 24.21
N SER A 17 30.17 -9.75 23.19
CA SER A 17 29.43 -8.70 22.48
C SER A 17 28.35 -8.23 23.45
N ALA A 18 28.73 -7.33 24.35
CA ALA A 18 27.78 -6.50 25.04
C ALA A 18 27.09 -5.66 23.95
N GLN A 19 26.02 -6.19 23.35
CA GLN A 19 25.05 -5.37 22.65
C GLN A 19 24.50 -4.44 23.71
N LYS A 20 25.05 -3.23 23.74
CA LYS A 20 24.53 -2.13 24.54
C LYS A 20 23.06 -2.01 24.14
N TYR A 21 22.16 -2.37 25.05
CA TYR A 21 20.73 -2.21 24.86
C TYR A 21 20.47 -0.70 24.73
N ILE A 22 20.38 -0.23 23.49
CA ILE A 22 19.88 1.11 23.18
C ILE A 22 18.38 0.91 22.97
N PRO A 23 17.52 1.52 23.79
CA PRO A 23 16.08 1.45 23.54
C PRO A 23 15.81 1.98 22.14
N PHE A 24 15.27 1.11 21.28
CA PHE A 24 14.88 1.46 19.92
C PHE A 24 13.54 2.20 19.99
N ASP A 25 13.61 3.53 20.02
CA ASP A 25 12.43 4.39 20.01
C ASP A 25 11.97 4.66 18.58
N CYS A 26 10.66 4.79 18.38
CA CYS A 26 10.12 5.18 17.09
C CYS A 26 10.33 6.69 16.90
N ASP A 27 11.36 7.07 16.13
CA ASP A 27 11.53 8.46 15.71
C ASP A 27 10.22 9.04 15.14
N ASP A 28 9.94 10.30 15.42
CA ASP A 28 8.91 11.03 14.70
C ASP A 28 9.29 11.15 13.24
N PHE A 29 8.30 10.93 12.38
CA PHE A 29 8.51 10.92 10.94
C PHE A 29 7.40 11.71 10.25
N ASN A 30 7.75 12.24 9.08
CA ASN A 30 6.85 13.03 8.27
C ASN A 30 6.22 12.17 7.18
N PHE A 31 4.99 12.51 6.81
CA PHE A 31 4.30 11.97 5.65
C PHE A 31 4.48 12.95 4.49
N ASN A 32 4.61 12.45 3.27
CA ASN A 32 4.38 13.29 2.10
C ASN A 32 2.91 13.12 1.70
N VAL A 33 2.19 14.24 1.62
CA VAL A 33 0.76 14.25 1.30
C VAL A 33 0.55 15.07 0.04
N GLU A 34 -0.10 14.48 -0.95
CA GLU A 34 -0.60 15.15 -2.15
C GLU A 34 -2.12 15.05 -2.16
N SER A 35 -2.84 16.17 -2.13
CA SER A 35 -4.30 16.14 -2.01
C SER A 35 -4.96 17.42 -2.53
N ASN A 36 -6.20 17.30 -3.01
CA ASN A 36 -7.10 18.43 -3.30
C ASN A 36 -8.25 18.56 -2.27
N THR A 37 -8.11 17.91 -1.12
CA THR A 37 -9.11 17.88 -0.05
C THR A 37 -8.41 18.00 1.30
N ASN A 38 -9.17 18.32 2.35
CA ASN A 38 -8.62 18.42 3.69
C ASN A 38 -8.36 17.01 4.23
N THR A 39 -7.09 16.60 4.21
CA THR A 39 -6.63 15.36 4.81
C THR A 39 -5.96 15.62 6.14
N SER A 40 -6.30 14.83 7.15
CA SER A 40 -5.66 14.92 8.47
C SER A 40 -5.08 13.59 8.88
N ILE A 41 -3.84 13.63 9.36
CA ILE A 41 -3.10 12.46 9.81
C ILE A 41 -2.79 12.67 11.28
N ARG A 42 -3.11 11.68 12.12
CA ARG A 42 -2.89 11.79 13.56
C ARG A 42 -2.31 10.50 14.12
N PHE A 43 -1.23 10.63 14.88
CA PHE A 43 -0.74 9.54 15.71
C PHE A 43 -1.72 9.30 16.86
N ILE A 44 -1.96 8.03 17.16
CA ILE A 44 -2.83 7.59 18.25
C ILE A 44 -2.10 6.57 19.11
N ASN A 45 -2.54 6.43 20.36
CA ASN A 45 -1.99 5.39 21.23
C ASN A 45 -2.65 4.03 20.91
N GLN A 46 -2.09 2.96 21.49
CA GLN A 46 -2.59 1.61 21.27
C GLN A 46 -4.03 1.41 21.77
N SER A 47 -4.42 2.07 22.87
CA SER A 47 -5.78 1.94 23.41
C SER A 47 -6.82 2.50 22.45
N ASP A 48 -6.55 3.68 21.89
CA ASP A 48 -7.40 4.33 20.88
C ASP A 48 -7.45 3.52 19.57
N TYR A 49 -6.33 2.89 19.21
CA TYR A 49 -6.29 1.98 18.07
C TYR A 49 -7.23 0.80 18.27
N LEU A 50 -7.08 0.08 19.39
CA LEU A 50 -7.89 -1.10 19.69
C LEU A 50 -9.37 -0.77 19.86
N SER A 51 -9.72 0.39 20.44
CA SER A 51 -11.12 0.80 20.57
C SER A 51 -11.75 1.04 19.20
N SER A 52 -11.00 1.64 18.26
CA SER A 52 -11.49 1.95 16.91
C SER A 52 -11.72 0.71 16.05
N LEU A 53 -11.06 -0.41 16.36
CA LEU A 53 -11.23 -1.65 15.58
C LEU A 53 -12.66 -2.21 15.62
N LYS A 54 -13.44 -1.86 16.64
CA LYS A 54 -14.84 -2.30 16.77
C LYS A 54 -15.73 -1.76 15.65
N ASP A 55 -15.37 -0.61 15.08
CA ASP A 55 -16.11 0.07 14.02
C ASP A 55 -15.53 -0.22 12.62
N THR A 56 -14.75 -1.30 12.52
CA THR A 56 -14.12 -1.72 11.26
C THR A 56 -15.16 -2.25 10.28
N VAL A 57 -15.07 -1.75 9.06
CA VAL A 57 -15.84 -2.22 7.91
C VAL A 57 -15.30 -3.57 7.47
N VAL A 58 -16.19 -4.55 7.30
CA VAL A 58 -15.82 -5.87 6.78
C VAL A 58 -15.37 -5.72 5.31
N LEU A 59 -14.13 -6.10 5.04
CA LEU A 59 -13.53 -6.03 3.71
C LEU A 59 -13.97 -7.21 2.85
N SER A 60 -14.27 -6.96 1.58
CA SER A 60 -14.52 -8.00 0.59
C SER A 60 -13.28 -8.88 0.41
N LYS A 61 -13.50 -10.17 0.07
CA LYS A 61 -12.39 -11.06 -0.30
C LYS A 61 -11.75 -10.56 -1.60
N LYS A 62 -10.42 -10.52 -1.63
CA LYS A 62 -9.67 -10.24 -2.87
C LYS A 62 -10.11 -11.23 -3.95
N PRO A 63 -10.44 -10.76 -5.17
CA PRO A 63 -10.84 -11.66 -6.24
C PRO A 63 -9.66 -12.49 -6.74
N LEU A 64 -9.98 -13.52 -7.52
CA LEU A 64 -9.00 -14.25 -8.30
C LEU A 64 -8.44 -13.33 -9.39
N ILE A 65 -7.11 -13.20 -9.47
CA ILE A 65 -6.43 -12.42 -10.50
C ILE A 65 -6.30 -13.28 -11.76
N LYS A 66 -7.41 -13.44 -12.48
CA LYS A 66 -7.48 -14.09 -13.79
C LYS A 66 -8.46 -13.31 -14.66
N GLU A 67 -8.17 -13.24 -15.96
CA GLU A 67 -9.08 -12.61 -16.92
C GLU A 67 -10.47 -13.27 -16.91
N ASN A 68 -11.49 -12.41 -16.94
CA ASN A 68 -12.88 -12.77 -17.10
C ASN A 68 -13.33 -12.46 -18.53
N GLU A 69 -13.16 -13.40 -19.44
CA GLU A 69 -13.41 -13.24 -20.89
C GLU A 69 -14.86 -12.81 -21.20
N LYS A 70 -15.84 -13.34 -20.45
CA LYS A 70 -17.26 -12.98 -20.63
C LYS A 70 -17.47 -11.50 -20.30
N LEU A 71 -16.97 -11.06 -19.15
CA LEU A 71 -17.05 -9.67 -18.74
C LEU A 71 -16.27 -8.76 -19.70
N TYR A 72 -15.13 -9.23 -20.22
CA TYR A 72 -14.34 -8.48 -21.19
C TYR A 72 -15.11 -8.27 -22.49
N THR A 73 -15.79 -9.32 -22.98
CA THR A 73 -16.66 -9.22 -24.16
C THR A 73 -17.81 -8.23 -23.93
N GLU A 74 -18.42 -8.23 -22.75
CA GLU A 74 -19.46 -7.25 -22.39
C GLU A 74 -18.90 -5.82 -22.34
N PHE A 75 -17.70 -5.64 -21.77
CA PHE A 75 -17.02 -4.36 -21.73
C PHE A 75 -16.72 -3.84 -23.15
N GLN A 76 -16.14 -4.65 -24.04
CA GLN A 76 -15.81 -4.24 -25.41
C GLN A 76 -17.04 -3.85 -26.23
N LYS A 77 -18.20 -4.48 -25.98
CA LYS A 77 -19.46 -4.11 -26.61
C LYS A 77 -19.97 -2.75 -26.13
N LYS A 78 -19.84 -2.46 -24.83
CA LYS A 78 -20.33 -1.22 -24.22
C LYS A 78 -19.38 -0.04 -24.45
N PHE A 79 -18.07 -0.30 -24.41
CA PHE A 79 -17.00 0.71 -24.45
C PHE A 79 -15.95 0.34 -25.51
N PRO A 80 -16.33 0.33 -26.81
CA PRO A 80 -15.43 -0.11 -27.86
C PRO A 80 -14.17 0.76 -27.91
N ASN A 81 -13.02 0.10 -28.09
CA ASN A 81 -11.70 0.72 -28.25
C ASN A 81 -11.18 1.53 -27.06
N LYS A 82 -11.83 1.51 -25.88
CA LYS A 82 -11.39 2.28 -24.71
C LYS A 82 -10.19 1.66 -24.01
N ILE A 83 -10.21 0.35 -23.82
CA ILE A 83 -9.10 -0.43 -23.24
C ILE A 83 -9.03 -1.73 -24.01
N SER A 84 -7.85 -2.11 -24.47
CA SER A 84 -7.55 -3.43 -25.02
C SER A 84 -6.36 -4.02 -24.28
N THR A 85 -5.95 -5.24 -24.64
CA THR A 85 -4.80 -5.93 -24.02
C THR A 85 -3.53 -5.09 -23.99
N HIS A 86 -3.32 -4.23 -24.99
CA HIS A 86 -2.07 -3.45 -25.12
C HIS A 86 -2.30 -1.95 -25.17
N CYS A 87 -3.55 -1.48 -25.27
CA CYS A 87 -3.85 -0.08 -25.49
C CYS A 87 -4.86 0.48 -24.48
N ILE A 88 -4.71 1.76 -24.16
CA ILE A 88 -5.66 2.57 -23.40
C ILE A 88 -5.95 3.82 -24.22
N GLN A 89 -7.23 4.10 -24.44
CA GLN A 89 -7.74 5.32 -25.03
C GLN A 89 -8.95 5.79 -24.20
N ALA A 90 -8.69 6.53 -23.13
CA ALA A 90 -9.71 6.95 -22.18
C ALA A 90 -9.30 8.23 -21.45
N LYS A 91 -10.24 8.78 -20.67
CA LYS A 91 -9.91 9.80 -19.68
C LYS A 91 -9.17 9.13 -18.52
N THR A 92 -8.16 9.78 -17.99
CA THR A 92 -7.46 9.34 -16.77
C THR A 92 -7.45 10.45 -15.75
N PHE A 93 -7.67 10.07 -14.50
CA PHE A 93 -7.46 10.96 -13.37
C PHE A 93 -6.01 10.85 -12.89
N SER A 94 -5.33 11.98 -12.76
CA SER A 94 -4.00 12.07 -12.17
C SER A 94 -3.83 13.43 -11.49
N ARG A 95 -3.36 13.43 -10.25
CA ARG A 95 -3.03 14.64 -9.47
C ARG A 95 -4.12 15.73 -9.47
N GLY A 96 -5.38 15.33 -9.31
CA GLY A 96 -6.51 16.25 -9.26
C GLY A 96 -7.07 16.67 -10.63
N GLU A 97 -6.45 16.26 -11.72
CA GLU A 97 -6.85 16.60 -13.08
C GLU A 97 -7.35 15.38 -13.85
N ILE A 98 -8.25 15.63 -14.80
CA ILE A 98 -8.72 14.62 -15.76
C ILE A 98 -8.21 15.02 -17.14
N SER A 99 -7.43 14.15 -17.76
CA SER A 99 -6.91 14.33 -19.12
C SER A 99 -7.26 13.14 -19.99
N GLU A 100 -7.38 13.35 -21.30
CA GLU A 100 -7.45 12.24 -22.26
C GLU A 100 -6.06 11.70 -22.53
N ILE A 101 -5.92 10.38 -22.53
CA ILE A 101 -4.69 9.70 -22.93
C ILE A 101 -4.98 8.70 -24.03
N SER A 102 -3.97 8.48 -24.87
CA SER A 102 -3.92 7.40 -25.84
C SER A 102 -2.52 6.79 -25.81
N TYR A 103 -2.42 5.53 -25.38
CA TYR A 103 -1.15 4.83 -25.23
C TYR A 103 -1.31 3.37 -25.65
N CYS A 104 -0.34 2.85 -26.41
CA CYS A 104 -0.28 1.45 -26.82
C CYS A 104 1.13 0.91 -26.58
N SER A 105 1.23 -0.25 -25.95
CA SER A 105 2.51 -0.91 -25.70
C SER A 105 2.37 -2.43 -25.67
N GLN A 106 3.23 -3.09 -26.45
CA GLN A 106 3.35 -4.55 -26.45
C GLN A 106 4.10 -5.09 -25.23
N ARG A 107 4.68 -4.21 -24.40
CA ARG A 107 5.41 -4.58 -23.19
C ARG A 107 4.52 -4.69 -21.94
N GLN A 108 3.23 -4.40 -22.09
CA GLN A 108 2.26 -4.51 -21.02
C GLN A 108 1.09 -5.38 -21.47
N ASN A 109 0.48 -6.07 -20.51
CA ASN A 109 -0.77 -6.80 -20.70
C ASN A 109 -1.81 -6.23 -19.74
N ILE A 110 -2.96 -5.84 -20.28
CA ILE A 110 -4.12 -5.34 -19.55
C ILE A 110 -5.23 -6.38 -19.68
N PHE A 111 -5.71 -6.92 -18.56
CA PHE A 111 -6.79 -7.91 -18.59
C PHE A 111 -7.85 -7.58 -17.56
N LEU A 112 -9.11 -7.77 -17.94
CA LEU A 112 -10.25 -7.45 -17.09
C LEU A 112 -10.49 -8.58 -16.10
N ILE A 113 -10.37 -8.31 -14.80
CA ILE A 113 -10.49 -9.34 -13.77
C ILE A 113 -11.89 -9.41 -13.17
N THR A 114 -12.53 -8.26 -12.93
CA THR A 114 -13.86 -8.21 -12.31
C THR A 114 -14.56 -6.87 -12.57
N LYS A 115 -15.82 -6.81 -12.18
CA LYS A 115 -16.59 -5.57 -12.06
C LYS A 115 -17.09 -5.45 -10.62
N GLU A 116 -16.78 -4.35 -9.97
CA GLU A 116 -17.30 -4.03 -8.63
C GLU A 116 -18.06 -2.71 -8.69
N LYS A 117 -19.34 -2.75 -8.32
CA LYS A 117 -20.25 -1.60 -8.43
C LYS A 117 -20.21 -1.05 -9.86
N LYS A 118 -19.79 0.21 -10.02
CA LYS A 118 -19.67 0.92 -11.30
C LYS A 118 -18.27 0.88 -11.92
N PHE A 119 -17.35 0.12 -11.36
CA PHE A 119 -15.96 0.03 -11.84
C PHE A 119 -15.68 -1.31 -12.49
N TYR A 120 -15.19 -1.25 -13.73
CA TYR A 120 -14.50 -2.37 -14.35
C TYR A 120 -13.04 -2.34 -13.89
N ILE A 121 -12.58 -3.43 -13.29
CA ILE A 121 -11.26 -3.52 -12.67
C ILE A 121 -10.37 -4.36 -13.57
N PHE A 122 -9.35 -3.72 -14.15
CA PHE A 122 -8.33 -4.38 -14.93
C PHE A 122 -7.08 -4.54 -14.10
N LYS A 123 -6.36 -5.64 -14.32
CA LYS A 123 -4.99 -5.80 -13.87
C LYS A 123 -4.06 -5.35 -14.99
N LEU A 124 -3.08 -4.52 -14.65
CA LEU A 124 -1.98 -4.17 -15.52
C LEU A 124 -0.77 -5.03 -15.10
N ASN A 125 -0.20 -5.74 -16.07
CA ASN A 125 1.07 -6.43 -15.91
C ASN A 125 2.09 -5.73 -16.82
N ALA A 126 2.98 -4.96 -16.22
CA ALA A 126 4.13 -4.32 -16.88
C ALA A 126 5.39 -4.59 -16.05
N PHE A 127 6.57 -4.50 -16.63
CA PHE A 127 7.89 -4.78 -16.00
C PHE A 127 7.95 -4.41 -14.50
N GLU A 128 7.86 -5.42 -13.63
CA GLU A 128 7.92 -5.36 -12.15
C GLU A 128 6.85 -4.50 -11.43
N VAL A 129 5.87 -3.97 -12.17
CA VAL A 129 4.82 -3.11 -11.64
C VAL A 129 3.47 -3.82 -11.76
N ASP A 130 2.85 -4.04 -10.61
CA ASP A 130 1.67 -4.87 -10.43
C ASP A 130 0.41 -4.02 -10.15
N ASP A 131 0.09 -3.08 -11.05
CA ASP A 131 -1.00 -2.11 -10.83
C ASP A 131 -2.38 -2.60 -11.28
N PHE A 132 -3.40 -1.82 -10.92
CA PHE A 132 -4.79 -1.97 -11.32
C PHE A 132 -5.32 -0.70 -11.96
N LEU A 133 -6.23 -0.88 -12.91
CA LEU A 133 -6.94 0.20 -13.60
C LEU A 133 -8.43 0.08 -13.26
N LEU A 134 -9.01 1.16 -12.73
CA LEU A 134 -10.42 1.23 -12.38
C LEU A 134 -11.13 2.10 -13.40
N PHE A 135 -11.81 1.47 -14.37
CA PHE A 135 -12.60 2.18 -15.36
C PHE A 135 -14.01 2.43 -14.81
N ASN A 136 -14.35 3.69 -14.57
CA ASN A 136 -15.67 4.10 -14.09
C ASN A 136 -16.67 4.15 -15.25
N GLU A 137 -17.74 3.35 -15.18
CA GLU A 137 -18.71 3.23 -16.26
C GLU A 137 -19.60 4.47 -16.45
N ASP A 138 -19.69 5.36 -15.46
CA ASP A 138 -20.54 6.56 -15.52
C ASP A 138 -19.86 7.70 -16.31
N ASN A 139 -18.54 7.84 -16.16
CA ASN A 139 -17.79 8.99 -16.70
C ASN A 139 -16.60 8.60 -17.58
N GLU A 140 -16.42 7.30 -17.84
CA GLU A 140 -15.37 6.72 -18.68
C GLU A 140 -13.95 7.15 -18.30
N THR A 141 -13.75 7.44 -17.01
CA THR A 141 -12.45 7.84 -16.47
C THR A 141 -11.79 6.66 -15.78
N ILE A 142 -10.49 6.49 -16.03
CA ILE A 142 -9.62 5.51 -15.39
C ILE A 142 -8.97 6.15 -14.17
N TYR A 143 -8.96 5.39 -13.07
CA TYR A 143 -8.23 5.67 -11.85
C TYR A 143 -7.20 4.56 -11.64
N PHE A 144 -5.95 4.92 -11.41
CA PHE A 144 -4.88 3.96 -11.17
C PHE A 144 -4.77 3.66 -9.67
N THR A 145 -4.56 2.39 -9.33
CA THR A 145 -4.22 1.95 -7.98
C THR A 145 -3.09 0.94 -8.04
N GLU A 146 -2.16 0.98 -7.09
CA GLU A 146 -1.03 0.04 -7.06
C GLU A 146 -1.38 -1.24 -6.31
N ASN A 147 -2.37 -1.17 -5.42
CA ASN A 147 -2.93 -2.33 -4.74
C ASN A 147 -4.36 -2.58 -5.25
N TYR A 148 -4.86 -3.80 -4.97
CA TYR A 148 -6.26 -4.12 -5.26
C TYR A 148 -7.15 -3.15 -4.47
N PRO A 149 -8.03 -2.39 -5.13
CA PRO A 149 -8.79 -1.34 -4.48
C PRO A 149 -9.83 -1.91 -3.52
N LEU A 150 -10.10 -1.14 -2.46
CA LEU A 150 -11.32 -1.32 -1.68
C LEU A 150 -12.36 -0.30 -2.13
N ILE A 151 -13.47 -0.78 -2.67
CA ILE A 151 -14.56 0.05 -3.19
C ILE A 151 -15.75 0.04 -2.21
N LEU A 152 -16.11 1.21 -1.68
CA LEU A 152 -17.13 1.39 -0.65
C LEU A 152 -18.26 2.33 -1.11
N ASP A 153 -19.37 2.31 -0.37
CA ASP A 153 -20.56 3.16 -0.57
C ASP A 153 -21.00 3.22 -2.04
N GLU A 154 -21.28 2.04 -2.62
CA GLU A 154 -21.72 1.91 -4.02
C GLU A 154 -20.75 2.54 -5.04
N GLY A 155 -19.45 2.55 -4.75
CA GLY A 155 -18.42 3.11 -5.62
C GLY A 155 -18.25 4.62 -5.47
N LYS A 156 -18.71 5.20 -4.35
CA LYS A 156 -18.43 6.61 -4.03
C LYS A 156 -17.05 6.82 -3.42
N ILE A 157 -16.47 5.79 -2.81
CA ILE A 157 -15.17 5.88 -2.14
C ILE A 157 -14.31 4.69 -2.55
N ILE A 158 -13.04 4.97 -2.84
CA ILE A 158 -12.04 3.96 -3.16
C ILE A 158 -10.83 4.19 -2.26
N PHE A 159 -10.32 3.12 -1.66
CA PHE A 159 -9.02 3.12 -0.97
C PHE A 159 -8.04 2.20 -1.70
N ASP A 160 -6.80 2.67 -1.81
CA ASP A 160 -5.65 1.89 -2.27
C ASP A 160 -4.57 1.98 -1.18
N VAL A 161 -4.37 0.87 -0.48
CA VAL A 161 -3.51 0.80 0.71
C VAL A 161 -2.57 -0.37 0.58
N GLY A 162 -1.27 -0.09 0.68
CA GLY A 162 -0.27 -1.14 0.71
C GLY A 162 1.05 -0.71 0.10
N HIS A 163 1.64 -1.62 -0.65
CA HIS A 163 2.96 -1.43 -1.23
C HIS A 163 2.87 -0.65 -2.54
N SER A 164 3.87 0.18 -2.78
CA SER A 164 4.06 0.90 -4.04
C SER A 164 5.46 0.69 -4.58
N TYR A 165 5.62 0.57 -5.90
CA TYR A 165 6.94 0.49 -6.53
C TYR A 165 7.67 1.84 -6.44
N PRO A 166 8.97 1.92 -6.09
CA PRO A 166 9.97 0.84 -5.97
C PRO A 166 10.20 0.33 -4.53
N GLY A 167 9.23 0.44 -3.63
CA GLY A 167 9.43 -0.01 -2.25
C GLY A 167 8.69 0.79 -1.18
N LYS A 168 7.91 1.80 -1.58
CA LYS A 168 7.18 2.68 -0.65
C LYS A 168 5.95 1.97 -0.09
N GLN A 169 5.37 2.56 0.94
CA GLN A 169 4.02 2.24 1.39
C GLN A 169 3.15 3.46 1.15
N ILE A 170 1.95 3.22 0.66
CA ILE A 170 1.02 4.28 0.27
C ILE A 170 -0.34 4.05 0.90
N ILE A 171 -1.03 5.16 1.15
CA ILE A 171 -2.44 5.20 1.51
C ILE A 171 -3.08 6.25 0.60
N ASN A 172 -3.75 5.76 -0.43
CA ASN A 172 -4.45 6.58 -1.41
C ASN A 172 -5.96 6.46 -1.19
N TYR A 173 -6.68 7.54 -1.45
CA TYR A 173 -8.13 7.46 -1.55
C TYR A 173 -8.70 8.37 -2.63
N TYR A 174 -9.84 7.96 -3.17
CA TYR A 174 -10.66 8.74 -4.08
C TYR A 174 -12.09 8.81 -3.54
N GLN A 175 -12.70 9.99 -3.59
CA GLN A 175 -14.09 10.21 -3.24
C GLN A 175 -14.80 10.98 -4.34
N PHE A 176 -15.93 10.41 -4.80
CA PHE A 176 -16.70 10.90 -5.93
C PHE A 176 -17.95 11.66 -5.44
N GLU A 177 -17.98 12.97 -5.65
CA GLU A 177 -19.08 13.85 -5.24
C GLU A 177 -19.39 14.87 -6.34
N ASP A 178 -20.65 15.00 -6.75
CA ASP A 178 -21.14 16.08 -7.62
C ASP A 178 -20.22 16.43 -8.80
N LYS A 179 -19.80 15.39 -9.54
CA LYS A 179 -18.89 15.45 -10.72
C LYS A 179 -17.45 15.89 -10.41
N LYS A 180 -17.09 16.05 -9.14
CA LYS A 180 -15.72 16.30 -8.68
C LYS A 180 -15.13 15.03 -8.06
N VAL A 181 -13.83 14.90 -8.16
CA VAL A 181 -13.05 13.83 -7.52
C VAL A 181 -12.20 14.49 -6.44
N LYS A 182 -12.47 14.13 -5.18
CA LYS A 182 -11.57 14.40 -4.06
C LYS A 182 -10.56 13.27 -3.99
N TYR A 183 -9.29 13.59 -3.77
CA TYR A 183 -8.24 12.59 -3.62
C TYR A 183 -7.22 12.99 -2.57
N ALA A 184 -6.62 12.00 -1.92
CA ALA A 184 -5.34 12.17 -1.27
C ALA A 184 -4.45 10.97 -1.55
N SER A 185 -3.17 11.25 -1.70
CA SER A 185 -2.09 10.28 -1.75
C SER A 185 -1.14 10.56 -0.60
N ILE A 186 -0.85 9.53 0.18
CA ILE A 186 -0.03 9.63 1.38
C ILE A 186 1.10 8.61 1.28
N ASP A 187 2.30 9.10 1.06
CA ASP A 187 3.52 8.30 1.07
C ASP A 187 4.06 8.20 2.50
N LEU A 188 4.30 6.97 2.95
CA LEU A 188 5.04 6.72 4.17
C LEU A 188 6.55 6.69 3.90
N PRO A 189 7.38 7.03 4.90
CA PRO A 189 8.82 6.80 4.85
C PRO A 189 9.18 5.33 4.59
N PHE A 190 10.27 5.09 3.85
CA PHE A 190 10.69 3.75 3.39
C PHE A 190 11.01 2.74 4.50
N ASP A 191 11.36 3.23 5.69
CA ASP A 191 11.71 2.42 6.85
C ASP A 191 10.48 1.92 7.61
N TYR A 192 9.31 2.52 7.40
CA TYR A 192 8.03 2.09 7.97
C TYR A 192 7.24 1.18 7.01
N ARG A 193 6.59 0.16 7.57
CA ARG A 193 5.71 -0.78 6.86
C ARG A 193 4.30 -0.75 7.45
N ILE A 194 3.28 -0.74 6.59
CA ILE A 194 1.89 -0.98 7.02
C ILE A 194 1.77 -2.48 7.29
N THR A 195 1.72 -2.88 8.57
CA THR A 195 1.57 -4.29 8.94
C THR A 195 0.10 -4.68 9.06
N LYS A 196 -0.74 -3.73 9.47
CA LYS A 196 -2.20 -3.87 9.48
C LYS A 196 -2.83 -2.56 9.09
N TYR A 197 -3.94 -2.62 8.36
CA TYR A 197 -4.84 -1.50 8.18
C TYR A 197 -6.27 -1.97 8.32
N ASN A 198 -7.12 -1.06 8.78
CA ASN A 198 -8.56 -1.24 8.83
C ASN A 198 -9.21 0.03 8.31
N ILE A 199 -10.41 -0.13 7.74
CA ILE A 199 -11.25 1.01 7.38
C ILE A 199 -12.35 1.10 8.42
N VAL A 200 -12.47 2.24 9.08
CA VAL A 200 -13.49 2.47 10.11
C VAL A 200 -14.51 3.48 9.60
N LYS A 201 -15.80 3.25 9.89
CA LYS A 201 -16.89 4.16 9.51
C LYS A 201 -17.53 4.75 10.76
N TYR A 202 -17.17 6.01 11.05
CA TYR A 202 -17.88 6.82 12.04
C TYR A 202 -18.85 7.76 11.29
N SER A 203 -18.64 9.07 11.37
CA SER A 203 -19.30 10.06 10.51
C SER A 203 -18.78 10.06 9.07
N ASN A 204 -17.50 9.76 8.89
CA ASN A 204 -16.80 9.59 7.62
C ASN A 204 -15.92 8.34 7.68
N TYR A 205 -15.52 7.83 6.52
CA TYR A 205 -14.53 6.76 6.42
C TYR A 205 -13.15 7.24 6.81
N LYS A 206 -12.42 6.39 7.53
CA LYS A 206 -11.06 6.67 7.97
C LYS A 206 -10.21 5.43 7.78
N VAL A 207 -8.94 5.63 7.46
CA VAL A 207 -7.95 4.55 7.46
C VAL A 207 -7.26 4.57 8.82
N ILE A 208 -7.25 3.43 9.51
CA ILE A 208 -6.48 3.26 10.74
C ILE A 208 -5.43 2.18 10.52
N THR A 209 -4.17 2.49 10.82
CA THR A 209 -3.02 1.63 10.47
C THR A 209 -2.12 1.37 11.67
N GLU A 210 -1.53 0.16 11.67
CA GLU A 210 -0.38 -0.22 12.47
C GLU A 210 0.86 -0.15 11.57
N LEU A 211 1.82 0.69 11.97
CA LEU A 211 3.06 0.93 11.26
C LEU A 211 4.21 0.35 12.05
N THR A 212 5.04 -0.47 11.41
CA THR A 212 6.21 -1.09 12.04
C THR A 212 7.49 -0.60 11.37
N ARG A 213 8.48 -0.23 12.19
CA ARG A 213 9.87 -0.01 11.77
C ARG A 213 10.76 -1.01 12.49
N HIS A 214 11.65 -1.65 11.75
CA HIS A 214 12.62 -2.59 12.30
C HIS A 214 13.94 -1.89 12.57
N GLN A 215 14.61 -2.24 13.67
CA GLN A 215 15.96 -1.77 13.91
C GLN A 215 16.92 -2.35 12.86
N LEU A 216 17.95 -1.60 12.49
CA LEU A 216 19.01 -2.13 11.64
C LEU A 216 20.07 -2.83 12.50
N LYS A 217 20.45 -4.04 12.11
CA LYS A 217 21.52 -4.81 12.72
C LYS A 217 22.63 -5.05 11.71
N GLU A 218 23.86 -4.76 12.11
CA GLU A 218 25.04 -5.08 11.31
C GLU A 218 25.23 -6.60 11.30
N THR A 219 25.22 -7.22 10.12
CA THR A 219 25.44 -8.66 9.95
C THR A 219 26.83 -8.97 9.39
N SER A 220 27.48 -7.99 8.76
CA SER A 220 28.91 -7.99 8.40
C SER A 220 29.41 -6.54 8.26
N PRO A 221 30.73 -6.27 8.22
CA PRO A 221 31.27 -4.91 8.18
C PRO A 221 30.62 -4.05 7.08
N ASN A 222 29.97 -2.95 7.48
CA ASN A 222 29.22 -2.03 6.61
C ASN A 222 27.99 -2.61 5.89
N TYR A 223 27.48 -3.75 6.35
CA TYR A 223 26.28 -4.38 5.81
C TYR A 223 25.25 -4.57 6.91
N PHE A 224 24.10 -3.93 6.72
CA PHE A 224 23.03 -3.84 7.70
C PHE A 224 21.77 -4.48 7.16
N GLU A 225 21.12 -5.29 8.00
CA GLU A 225 19.83 -5.89 7.70
C GLU A 225 18.79 -5.48 8.74
N LYS A 226 17.51 -5.59 8.39
CA LYS A 226 16.41 -5.35 9.34
C LYS A 226 16.37 -6.47 10.36
N ASP A 227 16.51 -6.12 11.64
CA ASP A 227 16.30 -7.03 12.76
C ASP A 227 14.80 -7.33 12.88
N LYS A 228 14.43 -8.59 12.64
CA LYS A 228 13.02 -9.01 12.65
C LYS A 228 12.45 -9.07 14.06
N ASP A 229 13.31 -9.21 15.07
CA ASP A 229 12.92 -9.41 16.47
C ASP A 229 12.90 -8.08 17.24
N VAL A 230 13.65 -7.08 16.77
CA VAL A 230 13.68 -5.74 17.38
C VAL A 230 13.01 -4.72 16.47
N PHE A 231 11.80 -4.31 16.84
CA PHE A 231 10.99 -3.35 16.10
C PHE A 231 10.22 -2.42 17.04
N CYS A 232 9.76 -1.30 16.49
CA CYS A 232 8.86 -0.37 17.15
C CYS A 232 7.58 -0.22 16.33
N LYS A 233 6.49 0.21 16.99
CA LYS A 233 5.17 0.38 16.37
C LYS A 233 4.65 1.80 16.57
N LYS A 234 4.02 2.35 15.53
CA LYS A 234 3.18 3.56 15.60
C LYS A 234 1.80 3.25 15.06
N PHE A 235 0.78 3.87 15.64
CA PHE A 235 -0.60 3.76 15.17
C PHE A 235 -1.04 5.10 14.62
N VAL A 236 -1.68 5.08 13.46
CA VAL A 236 -2.07 6.30 12.75
C VAL A 236 -3.53 6.19 12.33
N ILE A 237 -4.25 7.30 12.43
CA ILE A 237 -5.57 7.47 11.84
C ILE A 237 -5.51 8.59 10.79
N ILE A 238 -6.12 8.32 9.65
CA ILE A 238 -6.17 9.22 8.49
C ILE A 238 -7.63 9.48 8.17
N ASN A 239 -8.02 10.75 8.20
CA ASN A 239 -9.35 11.22 7.77
C ASN A 239 -9.25 11.93 6.44
#